data_AF-A0A5R8MNS1-F1
#
_entry.id   AF-A0A5R8MNS1-F1
#
_cell.length_a   1.000
_cell.length_b   1.000
_cell.length_c   1.000
_cell.angle_alpha   90.00
_cell.angle_beta   90.00
_cell.angle_gamma   90.00
#
_symmetry.space_group_name_H-M   'P 1'
#
loop_
_entity.id
_entity.type
_entity.pdbx_description
1 polymer ?
#
loop_
_entity_poly.entity_id
_entity_poly.type
_entity_poly.pdbx_seq_one_letter_code
_entity_poly.pdbx_strand_id
1 'polypeptide(L)'
;MRSTAPLHAAPTQRLPQARVLIDMDRYFVLHAPRQTGKTTTLSTLASELTAEGDTAALTFSCERAKAAGDDYAAAESLLLDSLNE
;
A
#
# COMPACT_ATOMS: atom_id res chain seq x y z
N MET A 1 -23.93 8.14 -20.97
CA MET A 1 -24.05 7.50 -19.64
C MET A 1 -23.15 8.23 -18.66
N ARG A 2 -23.69 9.11 -17.80
CA ARG A 2 -22.95 9.65 -16.67
C ARG A 2 -23.24 8.75 -15.47
N SER A 3 -22.25 7.96 -15.08
CA SER A 3 -22.32 7.14 -13.87
C SER A 3 -22.20 8.06 -12.66
N THR A 4 -23.28 8.19 -11.90
CA THR A 4 -23.28 8.78 -10.56
C THR A 4 -22.68 7.77 -9.60
N ALA A 5 -21.35 7.82 -9.42
CA ALA A 5 -20.70 7.18 -8.28
C ALA A 5 -21.07 7.96 -7.00
N PRO A 6 -21.31 7.27 -5.86
CA PRO A 6 -21.69 7.94 -4.62
C PRO A 6 -20.60 8.90 -4.13
N LEU A 7 -20.98 9.88 -3.30
CA LEU A 7 -20.13 10.92 -2.67
C LEU A 7 -19.00 10.39 -1.74
N HIS A 8 -18.61 9.13 -1.86
CA HIS A 8 -17.38 8.62 -1.26
C HIS A 8 -16.25 8.75 -2.28
N ALA A 9 -15.35 9.70 -2.02
CA ALA A 9 -14.11 9.84 -2.77
C ALA A 9 -13.43 8.46 -2.92
N ALA A 10 -12.92 8.15 -4.12
CA ALA A 10 -12.18 6.91 -4.35
C ALA A 10 -11.09 6.76 -3.27
N PRO A 11 -10.76 5.54 -2.80
CA PRO A 11 -9.83 5.36 -1.70
C PRO A 11 -8.55 6.20 -1.84
N THR A 12 -8.00 6.26 -3.04
CA THR A 12 -6.79 7.04 -3.38
C THR A 12 -6.99 8.55 -3.31
N GLN A 13 -8.18 9.09 -3.62
CA GLN A 13 -8.48 10.52 -3.43
C GLN A 13 -8.41 10.95 -1.95
N ARG A 14 -8.46 10.00 -1.01
CA ARG A 14 -8.25 10.28 0.42
C ARG A 14 -6.77 10.41 0.81
N LEU A 15 -5.85 10.16 -0.11
CA LEU A 15 -4.39 10.26 0.07
C LEU A 15 -3.75 11.25 -0.93
N PRO A 16 -4.18 12.52 -0.97
CA PRO A 16 -3.74 13.46 -2.01
C PRO A 16 -2.22 13.73 -2.01
N GLN A 17 -1.53 13.53 -0.89
CA GLN A 17 -0.09 13.72 -0.77
C GLN A 17 0.72 12.46 -1.12
N ALA A 18 0.11 11.28 -1.16
CA ALA A 18 0.85 10.04 -1.37
C ALA A 18 1.54 10.02 -2.74
N ARG A 19 0.88 10.52 -3.79
CA ARG A 19 1.46 10.57 -5.13
C ARG A 19 2.73 11.41 -5.19
N VAL A 20 2.67 12.62 -4.65
CA VAL A 20 3.83 13.52 -4.60
C VAL A 20 5.00 12.88 -3.85
N LEU A 21 4.73 12.16 -2.77
CA LEU A 21 5.77 11.48 -1.99
C LEU A 21 6.37 10.29 -2.75
N ILE A 22 5.56 9.53 -3.47
CA ILE A 22 6.01 8.42 -4.32
C ILE A 22 6.88 8.93 -5.46
N ASP A 23 6.43 9.96 -6.19
CA ASP A 23 7.18 10.56 -7.30
C ASP A 23 8.52 11.17 -6.84
N MET A 24 8.67 11.45 -5.55
CA MET A 24 9.89 11.94 -4.93
C MET A 24 10.73 10.84 -4.25
N ASP A 25 10.39 9.56 -4.39
CA ASP A 25 11.03 8.43 -3.70
C ASP A 25 11.08 8.63 -2.16
N ARG A 26 9.96 9.07 -1.57
CA ARG A 26 9.85 9.30 -0.12
C ARG A 26 8.95 8.25 0.55
N TYR A 27 9.36 7.84 1.74
CA TYR A 27 8.51 7.04 2.61
C TYR A 27 7.46 7.91 3.30
N PHE A 28 6.29 7.33 3.59
CA PHE A 28 5.25 8.00 4.38
C PHE A 28 4.51 7.02 5.27
N VAL A 29 3.93 7.54 6.36
CA VAL A 29 3.16 6.77 7.33
C VAL A 29 1.69 7.21 7.28
N LEU A 30 0.79 6.24 7.06
CA LEU A 30 -0.65 6.50 7.09
C LEU A 30 -1.20 6.44 8.52
N HIS A 31 -1.31 7.60 9.16
CA HIS A 31 -2.03 7.76 10.42
C HIS A 31 -3.55 7.79 10.18
N ALA A 32 -4.26 6.86 10.79
CA ALA A 32 -5.72 6.81 10.79
C ALA A 32 -6.22 5.88 11.93
N PRO A 33 -7.46 6.06 12.43
CA PRO A 33 -8.05 5.20 13.45
C PRO A 33 -8.12 3.72 13.04
N ARG A 34 -8.29 2.82 14.01
CA ARG A 34 -8.51 1.39 13.73
C ARG A 34 -9.74 1.20 12.85
N GLN A 35 -9.70 0.20 11.95
CA GLN A 35 -10.82 -0.20 11.07
C GLN A 35 -11.30 0.85 10.05
N THR A 36 -10.48 1.85 9.72
CA THR A 36 -10.83 2.91 8.75
C THR A 36 -10.48 2.60 7.28
N GLY A 37 -10.14 1.34 6.98
CA GLY A 37 -9.85 0.89 5.61
C GLY A 37 -8.47 1.29 5.09
N LYS A 38 -7.46 1.46 5.96
CA LYS A 38 -6.07 1.74 5.53
C LYS A 38 -5.53 0.70 4.56
N THR A 39 -5.70 -0.58 4.88
CA THR A 39 -5.26 -1.70 4.02
C THR A 39 -5.92 -1.62 2.66
N THR A 40 -7.25 -1.48 2.62
CA THR A 40 -8.00 -1.31 1.36
C THR A 40 -7.49 -0.11 0.57
N THR A 41 -7.22 1.01 1.24
CA THR A 41 -6.72 2.22 0.57
C THR A 41 -5.34 2.02 -0.05
N LEU A 42 -4.41 1.40 0.68
CA LEU A 42 -3.06 1.14 0.20
C LEU A 42 -3.07 0.10 -0.93
N SER A 43 -3.90 -0.95 -0.85
CA SER A 43 -4.03 -1.94 -1.92
C SER A 43 -4.67 -1.35 -3.18
N THR A 44 -5.66 -0.47 -3.05
CA THR A 44 -6.22 0.28 -4.20
C THR A 44 -5.16 1.17 -4.84
N LEU A 45 -4.41 1.93 -4.05
CA LEU A 45 -3.32 2.79 -4.55
C LEU A 45 -2.26 1.97 -5.30
N ALA A 46 -1.82 0.83 -4.76
CA ALA A 46 -0.84 -0.02 -5.42
C ALA A 46 -1.35 -0.61 -6.75
N SER A 47 -2.63 -1.01 -6.79
CA SER A 47 -3.26 -1.48 -8.02
C SER A 47 -3.32 -0.40 -9.09
N GLU A 48 -3.68 0.83 -8.70
CA GLU A 48 -3.72 1.99 -9.60
C GLU A 48 -2.32 2.33 -10.15
N LEU A 49 -1.31 2.42 -9.30
CA LEU A 49 0.08 2.67 -9.71
C LEU A 49 0.58 1.59 -10.69
N THR A 50 0.27 0.33 -10.41
CA THR A 50 0.66 -0.80 -11.28
C THR A 50 -0.07 -0.75 -12.62
N ALA A 51 -1.34 -0.36 -12.63
CA ALA A 51 -2.14 -0.24 -13.85
C ALA A 51 -1.71 0.93 -14.75
N GLU A 52 -1.11 1.98 -14.18
CA GLU A 52 -0.53 3.10 -14.93
C GLU A 52 0.73 2.69 -15.72
N GLY A 53 1.44 1.65 -15.27
CA GLY A 53 2.56 1.03 -16.00
C GLY A 53 3.93 1.66 -15.74
N ASP A 54 4.00 2.83 -15.09
CA ASP A 54 5.26 3.48 -14.74
C ASP A 54 5.91 2.89 -13.48
N THR A 55 5.14 2.22 -12.62
CA THR A 55 5.63 1.68 -11.34
C THR A 55 4.97 0.36 -11.02
N ALA A 56 5.77 -0.68 -10.74
CA ALA A 56 5.25 -1.89 -10.12
C ALA A 56 5.10 -1.66 -8.60
N ALA A 57 3.86 -1.67 -8.10
CA ALA A 57 3.58 -1.46 -6.69
C ALA A 57 3.01 -2.73 -6.04
N LEU A 58 3.58 -3.13 -4.91
CA LEU A 58 3.19 -4.33 -4.17
C LEU A 58 2.71 -3.95 -2.77
N THR A 59 1.68 -4.63 -2.28
CA THR A 59 1.26 -4.54 -0.88
C THR A 59 1.47 -5.87 -0.18
N PHE A 60 2.22 -5.85 0.90
CA PHE A 60 2.46 -7.02 1.75
C PHE A 60 2.36 -6.64 3.23
N SER A 61 2.22 -7.65 4.08
CA SER A 61 2.17 -7.49 5.53
C SER A 61 3.51 -7.85 6.16
N CYS A 62 4.06 -6.96 6.99
CA CYS A 62 5.27 -7.26 7.74
C CYS A 62 5.02 -8.10 9.01
N GLU A 63 3.77 -8.51 9.29
CA GLU A 63 3.45 -9.25 10.52
C GLU A 63 4.18 -10.59 10.62
N ARG A 64 4.38 -11.31 9.51
CA ARG A 64 5.13 -12.58 9.49
C ARG A 64 6.60 -12.39 9.85
N ALA A 65 7.22 -11.31 9.38
CA ALA A 65 8.63 -11.01 9.61
C ALA A 65 8.94 -10.71 11.09
N LYS A 66 7.94 -10.32 11.90
CA LYS A 66 8.13 -10.10 13.34
C LYS A 66 8.70 -11.30 14.08
N ALA A 67 8.43 -12.52 13.61
CA ALA A 67 8.95 -13.74 14.24
C ALA A 67 10.48 -13.85 14.17
N ALA A 68 11.13 -13.15 13.24
CA ALA A 68 12.58 -13.13 13.08
C ALA A 68 13.30 -12.21 14.09
N GLY A 69 12.59 -11.30 14.76
CA GLY A 69 13.20 -10.33 15.68
C GLY A 69 14.22 -9.44 14.97
N ASP A 70 15.46 -9.41 15.49
CA ASP A 70 16.57 -8.64 14.91
C ASP A 70 17.36 -9.42 13.84
N ASP A 71 16.95 -10.64 13.48
CA ASP A 71 17.50 -11.36 12.34
C ASP A 71 16.89 -10.80 11.03
N TYR A 72 17.52 -9.74 10.50
CA TYR A 72 17.05 -9.07 9.30
C TYR A 72 17.11 -9.94 8.04
N ALA A 73 18.06 -10.89 7.97
CA ALA A 73 18.16 -11.80 6.83
C ALA A 73 16.98 -12.79 6.83
N ALA A 74 16.64 -13.34 8.00
CA ALA A 74 15.45 -14.16 8.15
C ALA A 74 14.16 -13.36 7.90
N ALA A 75 14.09 -12.11 8.37
CA ALA A 75 12.96 -11.21 8.11
C ALA A 75 12.76 -10.96 6.60
N GLU A 76 13.83 -10.65 5.87
CA GLU A 76 13.79 -10.45 4.41
C GLU A 76 13.29 -11.70 3.69
N SER A 77 13.83 -12.88 4.00
CA SER A 77 13.40 -14.15 3.39
C SER A 77 11.91 -14.41 3.60
N LEU A 78 11.41 -14.18 4.83
CA LEU A 78 9.99 -14.35 5.15
C LEU A 78 9.09 -13.38 4.38
N LEU A 79 9.57 -12.16 4.11
CA LEU A 79 8.83 -11.18 3.31
C LEU A 79 8.81 -11.56 1.83
N LEU A 80 9.95 -11.95 1.26
CA LEU A 80 10.05 -12.38 -0.14
C LEU A 80 9.19 -13.62 -0.41
N ASP A 81 9.18 -14.59 0.50
CA ASP A 81 8.32 -15.77 0.39
C ASP A 81 6.83 -15.37 0.38
N SER A 82 6.43 -14.38 1.19
CA SER A 82 5.04 -13.91 1.24
C SER A 82 4.56 -13.19 -0.03
N LEU A 83 5.49 -12.76 -0.90
CA LEU A 83 5.17 -12.14 -2.18
C LEU A 83 5.01 -13.16 -3.31
N ASN A 84 5.48 -14.39 -3.12
CA ASN A 84 5.41 -15.47 -4.10
C ASN A 84 4.21 -16.42 -3.91
N GLU A 85 3.40 -16.20 -2.86
CA GLU A 85 2.12 -16.91 -2.61
C GLU A 85 0.95 -16.28 -3.38
#